data_AF-M3H6C9-F1
#
_entry.id   AF-M3H6C9-F1
#
_cell.length_a   1.000
_cell.length_b   1.000
_cell.length_c   1.000
_cell.angle_alpha   90.00
_cell.angle_beta   90.00
_cell.angle_gamma   90.00
#
_symmetry.space_group_name_H-M   'P 1'
#
loop_
_entity.id
_entity.type
_entity.pdbx_description
1 polymer ?
#
loop_
_entity_poly.entity_id
_entity_poly.type
_entity_poly.pdbx_seq_one_letter_code
_entity_poly.pdbx_strand_id
1 'polypeptide(L)'
;MSKHKISLSWKKGLEDFKYDSFDRTHSIQYEGGQKLHGSSTPETYGKAEHTNPEELLASSVCSCHFLTFLAIASKSRHIVSSYEDNAIATLEKTKKEKWS
;
A
#
# COMPACT_ATOMS: atom_id res chain seq x y z
N MET A 1 21.84 -9.77 -1.73
CA MET A 1 20.74 -8.81 -1.87
C MET A 1 19.54 -9.53 -2.47
N SER A 2 18.39 -9.53 -1.80
CA SER A 2 17.13 -9.94 -2.43
C SER A 2 16.57 -8.78 -3.25
N LYS A 3 15.90 -9.10 -4.36
CA LYS A 3 15.14 -8.14 -5.16
C LYS A 3 13.67 -8.55 -5.04
N HIS A 4 12.79 -7.57 -4.86
CA HIS A 4 11.35 -7.77 -4.81
C HIS A 4 10.73 -6.91 -5.90
N LYS A 5 10.11 -7.53 -6.90
CA LYS A 5 9.58 -6.81 -8.07
C LYS A 5 8.07 -6.89 -8.09
N ILE A 6 7.49 -5.80 -8.59
CA ILE A 6 6.10 -5.71 -9.00
C ILE A 6 6.05 -5.16 -10.42
N SER A 7 4.97 -5.48 -11.12
CA SER A 7 4.63 -4.86 -12.40
C SER A 7 3.33 -4.10 -12.22
N LEU A 8 3.36 -2.78 -12.48
CA LEU A 8 2.16 -1.95 -12.48
C LEU A 8 1.73 -1.69 -13.92
N SER A 9 0.45 -1.92 -14.22
CA SER A 9 -0.15 -1.58 -15.51
C SER A 9 -1.34 -0.66 -15.33
N TRP A 10 -1.35 0.40 -16.12
CA TRP A 10 -2.43 1.35 -16.23
C TRP A 10 -2.69 1.61 -17.72
N LYS A 11 -3.96 1.78 -18.10
CA LYS A 11 -4.33 2.09 -19.47
C LYS A 11 -5.40 3.17 -19.46
N LYS A 12 -5.18 4.24 -20.22
CA LYS A 12 -6.17 5.29 -20.42
C LYS A 12 -7.44 4.70 -21.03
N GLY A 13 -8.59 5.10 -20.49
CA GLY A 13 -9.89 4.88 -21.12
C GLY A 13 -10.09 5.77 -22.34
N LEU A 14 -11.35 5.91 -22.75
CA LEU A 14 -11.75 6.78 -23.87
C LEU A 14 -11.68 8.27 -23.51
N GLU A 15 -11.54 8.58 -22.23
CA GLU A 15 -11.65 9.92 -21.66
C GLU A 15 -10.43 10.79 -21.97
N ASP A 16 -10.61 12.10 -21.87
CA ASP A 16 -9.51 13.07 -21.98
C ASP A 16 -8.50 12.86 -20.85
N PHE A 17 -7.22 12.98 -21.17
CA PHE A 17 -6.15 12.92 -20.18
C PHE A 17 -6.00 14.27 -19.48
N LYS A 18 -6.98 14.63 -18.65
CA LYS A 18 -6.96 15.81 -17.77
C LYS A 18 -6.83 15.35 -16.33
N TYR A 19 -6.16 16.17 -15.52
CA TYR A 19 -5.75 15.82 -14.16
C TYR A 19 -6.90 15.29 -13.30
N ASP A 20 -8.06 15.92 -13.36
CA ASP A 20 -9.25 15.60 -12.58
C ASP A 20 -10.15 14.51 -13.20
N SER A 21 -9.94 14.13 -14.47
CA SER A 21 -10.83 13.21 -15.18
C SER A 21 -10.22 11.85 -15.53
N PHE A 22 -8.90 11.68 -15.54
CA PHE A 22 -8.33 10.37 -15.90
C PHE A 22 -8.61 9.32 -14.81
N ASP A 23 -9.07 8.13 -15.22
CA ASP A 23 -9.26 7.00 -14.31
C ASP A 23 -7.91 6.61 -13.70
N ARG A 24 -7.82 6.53 -12.38
CA ARG A 24 -6.61 6.14 -11.63
C ARG A 24 -6.53 4.64 -11.35
N THR A 25 -7.54 3.88 -11.77
CA THR A 25 -7.61 2.44 -11.59
C THR A 25 -6.48 1.74 -12.35
N HIS A 26 -5.66 0.99 -11.63
CA HIS A 26 -4.54 0.26 -12.18
C HIS A 26 -4.46 -1.15 -11.59
N SER A 27 -3.64 -2.00 -12.20
CA SER A 27 -3.36 -3.34 -11.71
C SER A 27 -1.91 -3.46 -11.27
N ILE A 28 -1.68 -4.06 -10.11
CA ILE A 28 -0.36 -4.41 -9.60
C ILE A 28 -0.25 -5.94 -9.63
N GLN A 29 0.77 -6.44 -10.32
CA GLN A 29 1.07 -7.86 -10.41
C GLN A 29 2.36 -8.16 -9.63
N TYR A 30 2.27 -9.10 -8.68
CA TYR A 30 3.41 -9.59 -7.92
C TYR A 30 4.01 -10.82 -8.59
N GLU A 31 5.31 -11.06 -8.36
CA GLU A 31 6.04 -12.22 -8.92
C GLU A 31 5.41 -13.57 -8.52
N GLY A 32 4.77 -13.64 -7.36
CA GLY A 32 4.04 -14.83 -6.89
C GLY A 32 2.68 -15.07 -7.57
N GLY A 33 2.32 -14.29 -8.59
CA GLY A 33 1.05 -14.46 -9.33
C GLY A 33 -0.14 -13.69 -8.73
N GLN A 34 -0.02 -13.17 -7.51
CA GLN A 34 -1.07 -12.32 -6.93
C GLN A 34 -1.24 -11.02 -7.73
N LYS A 35 -2.50 -10.64 -7.94
CA LYS A 35 -2.88 -9.40 -8.60
C LYS A 35 -3.72 -8.55 -7.64
N LEU A 36 -3.43 -7.26 -7.59
CA LEU A 36 -4.15 -6.28 -6.81
C LEU A 36 -4.71 -5.18 -7.72
N HIS A 37 -5.93 -4.74 -7.45
CA HIS A 37 -6.51 -3.55 -8.06
C HIS A 37 -6.23 -2.35 -7.17
N GLY A 38 -5.52 -1.37 -7.72
CA GLY A 38 -5.17 -0.13 -7.03
C GLY A 38 -5.91 1.07 -7.62
N SER A 39 -6.13 2.07 -6.80
CA SER A 39 -6.56 3.41 -7.24
C SER A 39 -5.96 4.47 -6.31
N SER A 40 -6.34 5.73 -6.51
CA SER A 40 -6.11 6.78 -5.51
C SER A 40 -7.30 6.84 -4.54
N THR A 41 -7.25 7.73 -3.55
CA THR A 41 -8.40 7.94 -2.65
C THR A 41 -9.48 8.78 -3.33
N PRO A 42 -10.74 8.77 -2.84
CA PRO A 42 -11.79 9.64 -3.37
C PRO A 42 -11.42 11.13 -3.35
N GLU A 43 -10.67 11.59 -2.33
CA GLU A 43 -10.19 12.97 -2.20
C GLU A 43 -9.23 13.37 -3.33
N THR A 44 -8.59 12.39 -3.97
CA THR A 44 -7.67 12.57 -5.09
C THR A 44 -8.17 11.89 -6.36
N TYR A 45 -9.49 11.88 -6.56
CA TYR A 45 -10.21 11.43 -7.76
C TYR A 45 -10.10 9.93 -8.07
N GLY A 46 -9.83 9.10 -7.06
CA GLY A 46 -9.77 7.65 -7.20
C GLY A 46 -11.07 6.93 -6.81
N LYS A 47 -10.96 5.63 -6.52
CA LYS A 47 -12.08 4.70 -6.30
C LYS A 47 -11.91 4.03 -4.94
N ALA A 48 -12.87 4.19 -4.04
CA ALA A 48 -12.80 3.69 -2.66
C ALA A 48 -12.83 2.15 -2.58
N GLU A 49 -13.36 1.49 -3.60
CA GLU A 49 -13.40 0.03 -3.71
C GLU A 49 -12.05 -0.61 -4.09
N HIS A 50 -11.03 0.21 -4.40
CA HIS A 50 -9.69 -0.25 -4.74
C HIS A 50 -8.70 0.20 -3.68
N THR A 51 -7.67 -0.61 -3.45
CA THR A 51 -6.63 -0.27 -2.46
C THR A 51 -5.88 0.97 -2.90
N ASN A 52 -5.65 1.90 -1.97
CA ASN A 52 -4.81 3.07 -2.21
C ASN A 52 -3.34 2.85 -1.74
N PRO A 53 -2.38 3.67 -2.21
CA PRO A 53 -0.98 3.55 -1.82
C PRO A 53 -0.74 3.69 -0.31
N GLU A 54 -1.51 4.53 0.38
CA GLU A 54 -1.38 4.78 1.82
C GLU A 54 -1.78 3.54 2.64
N GLU A 55 -2.86 2.86 2.28
CA GLU A 55 -3.28 1.56 2.82
C GLU A 55 -2.26 0.46 2.52
N LEU A 56 -1.70 0.45 1.31
CA LEU A 56 -0.61 -0.47 0.96
C LEU A 56 0.63 -0.24 1.82
N LEU A 57 0.98 1.01 2.09
CA LEU A 57 2.08 1.33 2.98
C LEU A 57 1.78 0.85 4.40
N ALA A 58 0.61 1.17 4.94
CA ALA A 58 0.17 0.72 6.26
C ALA A 58 0.25 -0.81 6.39
N SER A 59 -0.31 -1.55 5.43
CA SER A 59 -0.31 -3.02 5.42
C SER A 59 1.10 -3.60 5.36
N SER A 60 2.01 -3.00 4.58
CA SER A 60 3.39 -3.45 4.45
C SER A 60 4.17 -3.32 5.77
N VAL A 61 4.02 -2.18 6.46
CA VAL A 61 4.69 -1.91 7.73
C VAL A 61 4.10 -2.76 8.84
N CYS A 62 2.77 -2.84 8.93
CA CYS A 62 2.06 -3.68 9.89
C CYS A 62 2.48 -5.16 9.77
N SER A 63 2.54 -5.67 8.54
CA SER A 63 2.97 -7.06 8.27
C SER A 63 4.44 -7.28 8.66
N CYS A 64 5.33 -6.34 8.36
CA CYS A 64 6.74 -6.43 8.74
C CYS A 64 6.92 -6.47 10.28
N HIS A 65 6.20 -5.61 10.99
CA HIS A 65 6.19 -5.60 12.45
C HIS A 65 5.64 -6.92 13.02
N PHE A 66 4.50 -7.39 12.52
CA PHE A 66 3.90 -8.65 12.93
C PHE A 66 4.84 -9.85 12.76
N LEU A 67 5.50 -9.98 11.61
CA LEU A 67 6.46 -11.06 11.36
C LEU A 67 7.66 -10.99 12.32
N THR A 68 8.12 -9.78 12.64
CA THR A 68 9.16 -9.56 13.64
C THR A 68 8.70 -9.98 15.04
N PHE A 69 7.48 -9.59 15.43
CA PHE A 69 6.87 -9.98 16.69
C PHE A 69 6.78 -11.51 16.84
N LEU A 70 6.26 -12.22 15.83
CA LEU A 70 6.18 -13.68 15.85
C LEU A 70 7.54 -14.34 15.98
N ALA A 71 8.56 -13.83 15.28
CA ALA A 71 9.92 -14.34 15.36
C ALA A 71 10.48 -14.23 16.80
N ILE A 72 10.21 -13.13 17.49
CA ILE A 72 10.63 -12.92 18.88
C ILE A 72 9.84 -13.84 19.82
N ALA A 73 8.51 -13.88 19.72
CA ALA A 73 7.66 -14.71 20.58
C ALA A 73 8.04 -16.20 20.49
N SER A 74 8.28 -16.69 19.27
CA SER A 74 8.74 -18.06 19.01
C SER A 74 10.09 -18.35 19.67
N LYS A 75 11.08 -17.45 19.51
CA LYS A 75 12.40 -17.59 20.16
C LYS A 75 12.31 -17.58 21.68
N SER A 76 11.34 -16.87 22.25
CA SER A 76 11.07 -16.82 23.69
C SER A 76 10.21 -17.98 24.20
N ARG A 77 9.85 -18.96 23.35
CA ARG A 77 9.00 -20.11 23.68
C ARG A 77 7.58 -19.73 24.13
N HIS A 78 7.08 -18.59 23.68
CA HIS A 78 5.66 -18.26 23.81
C HIS A 78 4.86 -18.89 22.67
N ILE A 79 3.64 -19.35 22.98
CA ILE A 79 2.68 -19.85 21.99
C ILE A 79 1.69 -18.72 21.72
N VAL A 80 1.73 -18.18 20.49
CA VAL A 80 0.78 -17.15 20.03
C VAL A 80 -0.39 -17.84 19.34
N SER A 81 -1.61 -17.65 19.86
CA SER A 81 -2.83 -18.24 19.29
C SER A 81 -3.47 -17.37 18.20
N SER A 82 -3.39 -16.05 18.33
CA SER A 82 -3.94 -15.09 17.37
C SER A 82 -3.21 -13.74 17.47
N TYR A 83 -3.20 -13.00 16.36
CA TYR A 83 -2.74 -11.62 16.28
C TYR A 83 -3.70 -10.86 15.37
N GLU A 84 -4.15 -9.70 15.82
CA GLU A 84 -4.99 -8.78 15.05
C GLU A 84 -4.48 -7.36 15.31
N ASP A 85 -4.46 -6.54 14.25
CA ASP A 85 -3.94 -5.18 14.29
C ASP A 85 -4.74 -4.30 13.33
N ASN A 86 -4.99 -3.06 13.77
CA ASN A 86 -5.75 -2.04 13.05
C ASN A 86 -4.81 -0.84 12.81
N ALA A 87 -3.90 -0.99 11.86
CA ALA A 87 -2.91 0.03 11.53
C ALA A 87 -3.53 1.21 10.76
N ILE A 88 -3.10 2.43 11.11
CA ILE A 88 -3.53 3.68 10.47
C ILE A 88 -2.30 4.37 9.89
N ALA A 89 -2.35 4.73 8.60
CA ALA A 89 -1.38 5.62 7.97
C ALA A 89 -2.00 7.01 7.78
N THR A 90 -1.32 8.04 8.31
CA THR A 90 -1.75 9.43 8.17
C THR A 90 -0.83 10.16 7.19
N LEU A 91 -1.41 10.78 6.17
CA LEU A 91 -0.70 11.63 5.23
C LEU A 91 -0.83 13.09 5.64
N GLU A 92 0.29 13.75 5.92
CA GLU A 92 0.33 15.17 6.29
C GLU A 92 1.26 15.98 5.39
N LYS A 93 0.94 17.26 5.20
CA LYS A 93 1.86 18.20 4.53
C LYS A 93 3.04 18.47 5.46
N THR A 94 4.25 18.17 5.00
CA THR A 94 5.45 18.60 5.70
C THR A 94 5.57 20.13 5.63
N LYS A 95 6.07 20.75 6.70
CA LYS A 95 6.49 22.15 6.63
C LYS A 95 7.62 22.22 5.60
N LYS A 96 7.51 23.10 4.60
CA LYS A 96 8.63 23.43 3.72
C LYS A 96 9.75 23.98 4.61
N GLU A 97 10.71 23.15 5.00
CA GLU A 97 11.99 23.65 5.42
C GLU A 97 12.61 24.33 4.19
N LYS A 98 12.74 25.65 4.27
CA LYS A 98 13.58 26.38 3.33
C LYS A 98 14.99 25.88 3.56
N TRP A 99 15.48 24.99 2.71
CA TRP A 99 16.92 24.83 2.54
C TRP A 99 17.44 26.17 2.03
N SER A 100 17.96 26.98 2.98
CA SER A 100 18.75 28.19 2.73
C SER A 100 20.18 27.83 2.40
#